data_AF-A0A117SZI3-F1
#
_entry.id   AF-A0A117SZI3-F1
#
_cell.length_a   1.000
_cell.length_b   1.000
_cell.length_c   1.000
_cell.angle_alpha   90.00
_cell.angle_beta   90.00
_cell.angle_gamma   90.00
#
_symmetry.space_group_name_H-M   'P 1'
#
loop_
_entity.id
_entity.type
_entity.pdbx_description
1 polymer ?
#
loop_
_entity_poly.entity_id
_entity_poly.type
_entity_poly.pdbx_seq_one_letter_code
_entity_poly.pdbx_strand_id
1 'polypeptide(L)'
;MGRGRAADIFKAVLGILAVITGFYLSWNGGYFGLKLLEKHFGWSLTPYKSQLLTMVLQFLILFLLAGTTALIGRLRGDERAFYIPIITAMRQIAQGNFKVEIENSRRYGQFGSIVEGINEMASELGRMEMMRQDFISNVSHEIQSPLTSIRGFARALRDEGLSAEARQHYLDIIEAESSRLSGLSDNLLKLSALEAGSFPFETKPYRLDRQLREMILAAEPQWLEKDIEVEADLGETMVVAVQDLMSQVWTNLLHNSIKFTPQGGQIYVRLRPVEQGVEVELRDSGIGIAEEELPRIFERFYKADKARSASGGGSGLGLSLVKKIVELHEGTIKVTSRPGEGTAFVVRLPQRLQ
;
A
#
# COMPACT_ATOMS: atom_id res chain seq x y z
N MET A 1 29.80 20.09 20.15
CA MET A 1 31.00 19.26 19.88
C MET A 1 31.84 18.89 21.12
N GLY A 2 31.70 19.51 22.30
CA GLY A 2 32.61 19.27 23.45
C GLY A 2 32.29 18.09 24.40
N ARG A 3 31.03 17.64 24.53
CA ARG A 3 30.63 16.63 25.53
C ARG A 3 31.08 15.19 25.21
N GLY A 4 31.26 14.85 23.94
CA GLY A 4 31.73 13.50 23.54
C GLY A 4 33.18 13.24 23.92
N ARG A 5 34.09 14.19 23.64
CA ARG A 5 35.52 14.06 23.92
C ARG A 5 35.85 13.90 25.41
N ALA A 6 35.11 14.58 26.30
CA ALA A 6 35.31 14.45 27.74
C ALA A 6 34.94 13.04 28.25
N ALA A 7 33.86 12.45 27.71
CA ALA A 7 33.45 11.10 28.07
C ALA A 7 34.45 10.04 27.55
N ASP A 8 35.05 10.27 26.38
CA ASP A 8 36.03 9.36 25.79
C ASP A 8 37.38 9.41 26.53
N ILE A 9 37.84 10.61 26.93
CA ILE A 9 39.03 10.78 27.77
C ILE A 9 38.83 10.12 29.14
N PHE A 10 37.67 10.32 29.76
CA PHE A 10 37.35 9.69 31.05
C PHE A 10 37.36 8.17 30.97
N LYS A 11 36.78 7.58 29.92
CA LYS A 11 36.83 6.12 29.68
C LYS A 11 38.27 5.63 29.46
N ALA A 12 39.10 6.39 28.75
CA ALA A 12 40.50 6.05 28.54
C ALA A 12 41.30 6.03 29.85
N VAL A 13 41.13 7.05 30.70
CA VAL A 13 41.79 7.13 32.02
C VAL A 13 41.32 6.00 32.94
N LEU A 14 40.01 5.70 32.96
CA LEU A 14 39.46 4.60 33.74
C LEU A 14 40.01 3.24 33.27
N GLY A 15 40.17 3.07 31.96
CA GLY A 15 40.78 1.88 31.35
C GLY A 15 42.24 1.70 31.77
N ILE A 16 43.05 2.76 31.74
CA ILE A 16 44.46 2.72 32.18
C ILE A 16 44.55 2.37 33.68
N LEU A 17 43.72 2.98 34.52
CA LEU A 17 43.69 2.67 35.96
C LEU A 17 43.28 1.23 36.23
N ALA A 18 42.32 0.69 35.49
CA ALA A 18 41.91 -0.71 35.59
C ALA A 18 43.05 -1.66 35.20
N VAL A 19 43.82 -1.33 34.17
CA VAL A 19 45.00 -2.12 33.76
C VAL A 19 46.07 -2.10 34.85
N ILE A 20 46.43 -0.93 35.37
CA ILE A 20 47.43 -0.78 36.44
C ILE A 20 47.00 -1.56 37.70
N THR A 21 45.72 -1.45 38.07
CA THR A 21 45.17 -2.18 39.22
C THR A 21 45.18 -3.69 38.98
N GLY A 22 44.88 -4.14 37.77
CA GLY A 22 44.97 -5.54 37.37
C GLY A 22 46.39 -6.09 37.44
N PHE A 23 47.39 -5.32 37.00
CA PHE A 23 48.81 -5.67 37.16
C PHE A 23 49.20 -5.81 38.63
N TYR A 24 48.78 -4.87 39.48
CA TYR A 24 49.07 -4.90 40.91
C TYR A 24 48.40 -6.08 41.64
N LEU A 25 47.14 -6.37 41.31
CA LEU A 25 46.42 -7.53 41.87
C LEU A 25 47.02 -8.85 41.39
N SER A 26 47.44 -8.94 40.13
CA SER A 26 48.14 -10.12 39.58
C SER A 26 49.49 -10.35 40.27
N TRP A 27 50.26 -9.29 40.51
CA TRP A 27 51.53 -9.35 41.25
C TRP A 27 51.34 -9.92 42.66
N ASN A 28 50.37 -9.40 43.40
CA ASN A 28 50.04 -9.89 44.74
C ASN A 28 49.50 -11.33 44.71
N GLY A 29 48.61 -11.64 43.77
CA GLY A 29 48.04 -12.98 43.62
C GLY A 29 49.09 -14.06 43.32
N GLY A 30 50.04 -13.76 42.42
CA GLY A 30 51.15 -14.68 42.12
C GLY A 30 52.04 -14.93 43.34
N TYR A 31 52.36 -13.88 44.10
CA TYR A 31 53.17 -13.98 45.31
C TYR A 31 52.50 -14.81 46.41
N PHE A 32 51.24 -14.53 46.73
CA PHE A 32 50.50 -15.27 47.74
C PHE A 32 50.20 -16.71 47.31
N GLY A 33 49.89 -16.92 46.02
CA GLY A 33 49.68 -18.25 45.45
C GLY A 33 50.92 -19.13 45.54
N LEU A 34 52.10 -18.58 45.25
CA LEU A 34 53.36 -19.31 45.41
C LEU A 34 53.65 -19.67 46.87
N LYS A 35 53.47 -18.73 47.80
CA LYS A 35 53.64 -19.00 49.24
C LYS A 35 52.68 -20.07 49.75
N LEU A 36 51.46 -20.11 49.24
CA LEU A 36 50.49 -21.14 49.59
C LEU A 36 50.95 -22.52 49.10
N LEU A 37 51.50 -22.60 47.89
CA LEU A 37 52.08 -23.82 47.33
C LEU A 37 53.31 -24.29 48.10
N GLU A 38 54.22 -23.37 48.45
CA GLU A 38 55.39 -23.67 49.29
C GLU A 38 54.95 -24.26 50.64
N LYS A 39 53.92 -23.67 51.27
CA LYS A 39 53.35 -24.16 52.53
C LYS A 39 52.68 -25.53 52.38
N HIS A 40 51.97 -25.77 51.27
CA HIS A 40 51.21 -26.99 51.05
C HIS A 40 52.08 -28.20 50.68
N PHE A 41 53.11 -27.99 49.85
CA PHE A 41 54.03 -29.03 49.39
C PHE A 41 55.32 -29.13 50.20
N GLY A 42 55.51 -28.26 51.20
CA GLY A 42 56.69 -28.26 52.06
C GLY A 42 57.99 -27.88 51.34
N TRP A 43 57.89 -27.09 50.27
CA TRP A 43 59.04 -26.69 49.47
C TRP A 43 59.80 -25.54 50.11
N SER A 44 61.13 -25.67 50.23
CA SER A 44 62.02 -24.56 50.58
C SER A 44 62.76 -24.08 49.32
N LEU A 45 62.13 -23.22 48.53
CA LEU A 45 62.75 -22.63 47.36
C LEU A 45 63.75 -21.56 47.78
N THR A 46 64.93 -21.54 47.13
CA THR A 46 65.88 -20.42 47.26
C THR A 46 65.18 -19.13 46.81
N PRO A 47 65.47 -17.95 47.42
CA PRO A 47 64.81 -16.69 47.07
C PRO A 47 64.76 -16.40 45.56
N TYR A 48 65.84 -16.71 44.85
CA TYR A 48 65.93 -16.59 43.39
C TYR A 48 64.89 -17.44 42.63
N LYS A 49 64.71 -18.72 43.02
CA LYS A 49 63.74 -19.62 42.39
C LYS A 49 62.30 -19.19 42.66
N SER A 50 62.01 -18.71 43.88
CA SER A 50 60.68 -18.20 44.24
C SER A 50 60.29 -16.96 43.42
N GLN A 51 61.23 -16.04 43.21
CA GLN A 51 61.01 -14.83 42.42
C GLN A 51 60.76 -15.15 40.94
N LEU A 52 61.53 -16.08 40.38
CA LEU A 52 61.37 -16.51 38.99
C LEU A 52 60.01 -17.20 38.77
N LEU A 53 59.60 -18.07 39.70
CA LEU A 53 58.30 -18.76 39.61
C LEU A 53 57.12 -17.79 39.78
N THR A 54 57.26 -16.78 40.64
CA THR A 54 56.26 -15.71 40.81
C THR A 54 56.08 -14.90 39.52
N MET A 55 57.19 -14.54 38.84
CA MET A 55 57.14 -13.84 37.56
C MET A 55 56.42 -14.67 36.49
N VAL A 56 56.75 -15.97 36.38
CA VAL A 56 56.08 -16.87 35.43
C VAL A 56 54.58 -16.98 35.72
N LEU A 57 54.20 -17.14 36.99
CA LEU A 57 52.80 -17.21 37.40
C LEU A 57 52.04 -15.92 37.09
N GLN A 58 52.69 -14.76 37.27
CA GLN A 58 52.11 -13.46 36.92
C GLN A 58 51.86 -13.32 35.41
N PHE A 59 52.83 -13.69 34.57
CA PHE A 59 52.65 -13.67 33.12
C PHE A 59 51.53 -14.60 32.67
N LEU A 60 51.40 -15.77 33.28
CA LEU A 60 50.29 -16.70 33.06
C LEU A 60 48.93 -16.09 33.42
N ILE A 61 48.81 -15.47 34.59
CA ILE A 61 47.57 -14.82 35.03
C ILE A 61 47.18 -13.69 34.06
N LEU A 62 48.13 -12.84 33.67
CA LEU A 62 47.89 -11.75 32.72
C LEU A 62 47.47 -12.27 31.34
N PHE A 63 48.12 -13.33 30.86
CA PHE A 63 47.77 -13.95 29.58
C PHE A 63 46.35 -14.53 29.59
N LEU A 64 45.96 -15.23 30.66
CA LEU A 64 44.59 -15.73 30.82
C LEU A 64 43.57 -14.58 30.89
N LEU A 65 43.87 -13.50 31.62
CA LEU A 65 43.00 -12.34 31.72
C LEU A 65 42.82 -11.65 30.35
N ALA A 66 43.91 -11.44 29.61
CA ALA A 66 43.86 -10.89 28.25
C ALA A 66 43.10 -11.81 27.28
N GLY A 67 43.27 -13.13 27.40
CA GLY A 67 42.53 -14.12 26.62
C GLY A 67 41.02 -14.06 26.88
N THR A 68 40.60 -13.97 28.14
CA THR A 68 39.18 -13.87 28.50
C THR A 68 38.55 -12.57 28.04
N THR A 69 39.24 -11.42 28.13
CA THR A 69 38.70 -10.14 27.66
C THR A 69 38.58 -10.10 26.14
N ALA A 70 39.56 -10.64 25.41
CA ALA A 70 39.49 -10.79 23.96
C ALA A 70 38.34 -11.71 23.54
N LEU A 71 38.13 -12.82 24.25
CA LEU A 71 37.03 -13.76 23.99
C LEU A 71 35.66 -13.10 24.24
N ILE A 72 35.49 -12.40 25.36
CA ILE A 72 34.25 -11.66 25.68
C ILE A 72 34.01 -10.55 24.64
N GLY A 73 35.07 -9.85 24.21
CA GLY A 73 34.99 -8.83 23.17
C GLY A 73 34.51 -9.39 21.83
N ARG A 74 35.01 -10.57 21.44
CA ARG A 74 34.57 -11.27 20.23
C ARG A 74 33.11 -11.69 20.30
N LEU A 75 32.68 -12.29 21.42
CA LEU A 75 31.28 -12.68 21.65
C LEU A 75 30.32 -11.49 21.61
N ARG A 76 30.69 -10.34 22.21
CA ARG A 76 29.89 -9.10 22.16
C ARG A 76 29.88 -8.42 20.79
N GLY A 77 30.90 -8.64 19.97
CA GLY A 77 30.96 -8.12 18.60
C GLY A 77 29.84 -8.69 17.72
N ASP A 78 29.56 -9.98 17.89
CA ASP A 78 28.51 -10.68 17.15
C ASP A 78 27.10 -10.20 17.57
N GLU A 79 26.89 -9.90 18.85
CA GLU A 79 25.61 -9.32 19.33
C GLU A 79 25.32 -7.95 18.73
N ARG A 80 26.32 -7.06 18.61
CA ARG A 80 26.11 -5.73 17.99
C ARG A 80 25.84 -5.83 16.50
N ALA A 81 26.51 -6.75 15.81
CA ALA A 81 26.28 -7.01 14.40
C ALA A 81 24.86 -7.56 14.14
N PHE A 82 24.23 -8.15 15.15
CA PHE A 82 22.85 -8.65 15.08
C PHE A 82 21.80 -7.53 15.20
N TYR A 83 21.80 -6.70 16.25
CA TYR A 83 20.68 -5.76 16.47
C TYR A 83 20.79 -4.43 15.68
N ILE A 84 21.99 -3.99 15.32
CA ILE A 84 22.18 -2.68 14.66
C ILE A 84 21.47 -2.58 13.30
N PRO A 85 21.57 -3.57 12.38
CA PRO A 85 20.87 -3.51 11.10
C PRO A 85 19.35 -3.43 11.28
N ILE A 86 18.79 -4.22 12.20
CA ILE A 86 17.35 -4.22 12.52
C ILE A 86 16.90 -2.84 13.00
N ILE A 87 17.57 -2.28 14.01
CA ILE A 87 17.22 -0.96 14.56
C ILE A 87 17.37 0.13 13.50
N THR A 88 18.40 0.03 12.66
CA THR A 88 18.63 0.99 11.57
C THR A 88 17.51 0.92 10.54
N ALA A 89 17.12 -0.29 10.13
CA ALA A 89 16.03 -0.50 9.20
C ALA A 89 14.70 0.01 9.76
N MET A 90 14.37 -0.33 11.01
CA MET A 90 13.16 0.18 11.67
C MET A 90 13.13 1.71 11.74
N ARG A 91 14.28 2.36 12.02
CA ARG A 91 14.36 3.83 12.01
C ARG A 91 14.17 4.42 10.62
N GLN A 92 14.74 3.79 9.59
CA GLN A 92 14.56 4.23 8.20
C GLN A 92 13.10 4.09 7.76
N ILE A 93 12.45 2.96 8.07
CA ILE A 93 11.02 2.74 7.82
C ILE A 93 10.18 3.79 8.56
N ALA A 94 10.47 4.06 9.83
CA ALA A 94 9.78 5.09 10.61
C ALA A 94 9.98 6.53 10.06
N GLN A 95 11.05 6.76 9.31
CA GLN A 95 11.32 8.03 8.62
C GLN A 95 10.74 8.08 7.20
N GLY A 96 10.01 7.04 6.77
CA GLY A 96 9.39 6.96 5.44
C GLY A 96 10.28 6.39 4.35
N ASN A 97 11.46 5.86 4.68
CA ASN A 97 12.26 5.10 3.72
C ASN A 97 11.88 3.61 3.77
N PHE A 98 11.12 3.18 2.77
CA PHE A 98 10.61 1.81 2.66
C PHE A 98 11.45 0.90 1.74
N LYS A 99 12.51 1.43 1.10
CA LYS A 99 13.41 0.66 0.23
C LYS A 99 14.50 -0.07 1.01
N VAL A 100 14.19 -0.47 2.23
CA VAL A 100 15.16 -1.07 3.15
C VAL A 100 15.00 -2.57 3.12
N GLU A 101 16.10 -3.26 2.90
CA GLU A 101 16.15 -4.71 2.96
C GLU A 101 17.30 -5.13 3.87
N ILE A 102 16.98 -5.92 4.88
CA ILE A 102 17.98 -6.55 5.74
C ILE A 102 18.40 -7.84 5.05
N GLU A 103 19.60 -7.82 4.46
CA GLU A 103 20.18 -8.97 3.76
C GLU A 103 20.52 -10.12 4.74
N ASN A 104 20.52 -11.35 4.22
CA ASN A 104 20.95 -12.57 4.93
C ASN A 104 20.12 -12.89 6.19
N SER A 105 18.80 -13.03 6.06
CA SER A 105 17.86 -13.44 7.13
C SER A 105 18.31 -14.72 7.88
N ARG A 106 18.99 -15.64 7.19
CA ARG A 106 19.56 -16.87 7.78
C ARG A 106 20.62 -16.62 8.85
N ARG A 107 21.31 -15.47 8.81
CA ARG A 107 22.29 -15.05 9.82
C ARG A 107 21.65 -14.80 11.18
N TYR A 108 20.33 -14.58 11.21
CA TYR A 108 19.57 -14.29 12.43
C TYR A 108 18.99 -15.55 13.09
N GLY A 109 19.26 -16.75 12.55
CA GLY A 109 18.83 -18.02 13.13
C GLY A 109 17.32 -18.05 13.38
N GLN A 110 16.93 -18.30 14.63
CA GLN A 110 15.53 -18.32 15.07
C GLN A 110 14.78 -16.98 14.94
N PHE A 111 15.50 -15.86 14.78
CA PHE A 111 14.93 -14.53 14.58
C PHE A 111 14.83 -14.14 13.10
N GLY A 112 15.19 -15.05 12.17
CA GLY A 112 15.08 -14.82 10.73
C GLY A 112 13.65 -14.46 10.30
N SER A 113 12.63 -15.06 10.92
CA SER A 113 11.22 -14.74 10.65
C SER A 113 10.84 -13.31 11.00
N ILE A 114 11.47 -12.71 12.02
CA ILE A 114 11.26 -11.29 12.36
C ILE A 114 11.87 -10.40 11.29
N VAL A 115 13.07 -10.74 10.81
CA VAL A 115 13.74 -10.00 9.73
C VAL A 115 12.94 -10.09 8.44
N GLU A 116 12.42 -11.28 8.10
CA GLU A 116 11.53 -11.49 6.97
C GLU A 116 10.24 -10.66 7.12
N GLY A 117 9.60 -10.68 8.29
CA GLY A 117 8.43 -9.86 8.56
C GLY A 117 8.70 -8.35 8.50
N ILE A 118 9.90 -7.88 8.89
CA ILE A 118 10.31 -6.48 8.73
C ILE A 118 10.50 -6.12 7.25
N ASN A 119 11.16 -6.99 6.48
CA ASN A 119 11.35 -6.77 5.05
C ASN A 119 10.01 -6.78 4.30
N GLU A 120 9.10 -7.71 4.63
CA GLU A 120 7.74 -7.78 4.09
C GLU A 120 6.95 -6.51 4.43
N MET A 121 7.00 -6.07 5.69
CA MET A 121 6.37 -4.82 6.13
C MET A 121 6.94 -3.60 5.39
N ALA A 122 8.26 -3.51 5.23
CA ALA A 122 8.90 -2.43 4.49
C ALA A 122 8.45 -2.42 3.01
N SER A 123 8.43 -3.60 2.38
CA SER A 123 7.95 -3.77 1.01
C SER A 123 6.50 -3.32 0.86
N GLU A 124 5.61 -3.77 1.74
CA GLU A 124 4.18 -3.45 1.66
C GLU A 124 3.90 -1.96 1.94
N LEU A 125 4.58 -1.37 2.93
CA LEU A 125 4.53 0.08 3.17
C LEU A 125 5.07 0.88 1.97
N GLY A 126 6.15 0.40 1.35
CA GLY A 126 6.70 1.00 0.13
C GLY A 126 5.73 0.94 -1.03
N ARG A 127 5.03 -0.19 -1.20
CA ARG A 127 3.96 -0.37 -2.18
C ARG A 127 2.81 0.60 -1.93
N MET A 128 2.38 0.74 -0.67
CA MET A 128 1.34 1.69 -0.27
C MET A 128 1.75 3.14 -0.56
N GLU A 129 2.98 3.54 -0.26
CA GLU A 129 3.48 4.88 -0.52
C GLU A 129 3.58 5.18 -2.03
N MET A 130 4.04 4.21 -2.84
CA MET A 130 4.03 4.35 -4.30
C MET A 130 2.60 4.52 -4.83
N MET A 131 1.66 3.67 -4.40
CA MET A 131 0.24 3.81 -4.78
C MET A 131 -0.34 5.16 -4.37
N ARG A 132 0.03 5.69 -3.20
CA ARG A 132 -0.38 7.03 -2.74
C ARG A 132 0.18 8.15 -3.62
N GLN A 133 1.45 8.07 -4.00
CA GLN A 133 2.09 9.06 -4.87
C GLN A 133 1.48 9.03 -6.28
N ASP A 134 1.29 7.84 -6.85
CA ASP A 134 0.63 7.65 -8.14
C ASP A 134 -0.80 8.19 -8.11
N PHE A 135 -1.54 7.95 -7.02
CA PHE A 135 -2.87 8.52 -6.82
C PHE A 135 -2.84 10.06 -6.87
N ILE A 136 -1.96 10.71 -6.12
CA ILE A 136 -1.87 12.18 -6.09
C ILE A 136 -1.48 12.73 -7.47
N SER A 137 -0.55 12.09 -8.16
CA SER A 137 -0.12 12.49 -9.51
C SER A 137 -1.28 12.38 -10.51
N ASN A 138 -1.99 11.25 -10.51
CA ASN A 138 -3.12 11.00 -11.42
C ASN A 138 -4.29 11.95 -11.14
N VAL A 139 -4.64 12.20 -9.87
CA VAL A 139 -5.64 13.21 -9.49
C VAL A 139 -5.26 14.58 -10.07
N SER A 140 -4.00 14.98 -9.89
CA SER A 140 -3.51 16.28 -10.37
C SER A 140 -3.64 16.41 -11.89
N HIS A 141 -3.28 15.36 -12.63
CA HIS A 141 -3.42 15.34 -14.09
C HIS A 141 -4.88 15.39 -14.57
N GLU A 142 -5.77 14.58 -13.99
CA GLU A 142 -7.18 14.54 -14.36
C GLU A 142 -7.93 15.83 -14.00
N ILE A 143 -7.46 16.60 -13.01
CA ILE A 143 -7.99 17.94 -12.68
C ILE A 143 -7.39 19.03 -13.60
N GLN A 144 -6.09 18.96 -13.91
CA GLN A 144 -5.43 20.00 -14.69
C GLN A 144 -5.89 20.06 -16.16
N SER A 145 -6.21 18.91 -16.77
CA SER A 145 -6.68 18.83 -18.15
C SER A 145 -8.00 19.62 -18.39
N PRO A 146 -9.12 19.34 -17.69
CA PRO A 146 -10.36 20.10 -17.85
C PRO A 146 -10.20 21.58 -17.48
N LEU A 147 -9.43 21.90 -16.43
CA LEU A 147 -9.17 23.30 -16.05
C LEU A 147 -8.42 24.07 -17.15
N THR A 148 -7.49 23.43 -17.84
CA THR A 148 -6.76 24.04 -18.95
C THR A 148 -7.68 24.28 -20.14
N SER A 149 -8.56 23.33 -20.44
CA SER A 149 -9.60 23.43 -21.48
C SER A 149 -10.55 24.59 -21.19
N ILE A 150 -11.16 24.61 -19.99
CA ILE A 150 -12.08 25.66 -19.53
C ILE A 150 -11.43 27.03 -19.65
N ARG A 151 -10.19 27.18 -19.15
CA ARG A 151 -9.47 28.46 -19.22
C ARG A 151 -9.17 28.88 -20.67
N GLY A 152 -8.83 27.93 -21.54
CA GLY A 152 -8.56 28.18 -22.95
C GLY A 152 -9.79 28.69 -23.69
N PHE A 153 -10.91 27.98 -23.58
CA PHE A 153 -12.17 28.36 -24.21
C PHE A 153 -12.76 29.63 -23.61
N ALA A 154 -12.67 29.83 -22.29
CA ALA A 154 -13.07 31.08 -21.64
C ALA A 154 -12.26 32.29 -22.15
N ARG A 155 -10.96 32.09 -22.48
CA ARG A 155 -10.14 33.14 -23.11
C ARG A 155 -10.55 33.38 -24.56
N ALA A 156 -10.86 32.33 -25.32
CA ALA A 156 -11.32 32.43 -26.70
C ALA A 156 -12.67 33.16 -26.82
N LEU A 157 -13.57 33.00 -25.84
CA LEU A 157 -14.86 33.68 -25.78
C LEU A 157 -14.77 35.21 -25.66
N ARG A 158 -13.58 35.75 -25.31
CA ARG A 158 -13.32 37.20 -25.24
C ARG A 158 -13.07 37.83 -26.62
N ASP A 159 -12.92 37.05 -27.67
CA ASP A 159 -12.81 37.56 -29.03
C ASP A 159 -14.18 38.07 -29.50
N GLU A 160 -14.23 39.34 -29.90
CA GLU A 160 -15.44 40.00 -30.41
C GLU A 160 -15.78 39.58 -31.84
N GLY A 161 -14.82 39.01 -32.58
CA GLY A 161 -15.03 38.49 -33.94
C GLY A 161 -15.59 37.07 -34.01
N LEU A 162 -15.88 36.44 -32.86
CA LEU A 162 -16.34 35.05 -32.81
C LEU A 162 -17.79 34.91 -33.30
N SER A 163 -18.06 33.94 -34.18
CA SER A 163 -19.43 33.65 -34.61
C SER A 163 -20.31 33.15 -33.46
N ALA A 164 -21.63 33.27 -33.60
CA ALA A 164 -22.57 32.80 -32.58
C ALA A 164 -22.48 31.29 -32.36
N GLU A 165 -22.26 30.52 -33.44
CA GLU A 165 -22.12 29.07 -33.42
C GLU A 165 -20.85 28.64 -32.69
N ALA A 166 -19.71 29.28 -32.99
CA ALA A 166 -18.44 29.01 -32.30
C ALA A 166 -18.52 29.38 -30.82
N ARG A 167 -19.22 30.48 -30.50
CA ARG A 167 -19.45 30.93 -29.12
C ARG A 167 -20.26 29.90 -28.33
N GLN A 168 -21.35 29.40 -28.92
CA GLN A 168 -22.15 28.36 -28.29
C GLN A 168 -21.34 27.08 -28.09
N HIS A 169 -20.62 26.63 -29.12
CA HIS A 169 -19.78 25.44 -29.03
C HIS A 169 -18.74 25.52 -27.90
N TYR A 170 -18.09 26.68 -27.71
CA TYR A 170 -17.14 26.87 -26.61
C TYR A 170 -17.80 26.89 -25.24
N LEU A 171 -19.02 27.45 -25.12
CA LEU A 171 -19.80 27.37 -23.89
C LEU A 171 -20.17 25.93 -23.54
N ASP A 172 -20.61 25.15 -24.54
CA ASP A 172 -20.96 23.74 -24.37
C ASP A 172 -19.74 22.92 -23.88
N ILE A 173 -18.54 23.21 -24.42
CA ILE A 173 -17.30 22.57 -23.94
C ILE A 173 -17.00 22.95 -22.49
N ILE A 174 -17.12 24.23 -22.13
CA ILE A 174 -16.88 24.69 -20.74
C ILE A 174 -17.86 24.00 -19.77
N GLU A 175 -19.13 23.88 -20.14
CA GLU A 175 -20.15 23.21 -19.35
C GLU A 175 -19.84 21.71 -19.19
N ALA A 176 -19.48 21.04 -20.29
CA ALA A 176 -19.10 19.63 -20.28
C ALA A 176 -17.88 19.35 -19.37
N GLU A 177 -16.83 20.16 -19.48
CA GLU A 177 -15.63 19.99 -18.66
C GLU A 177 -15.87 20.35 -17.18
N SER A 178 -16.73 21.32 -16.89
CA SER A 178 -17.12 21.66 -15.52
C SER A 178 -17.91 20.54 -14.87
N SER A 179 -18.86 19.96 -15.62
CA SER A 179 -19.64 18.80 -15.19
C SER A 179 -18.75 17.57 -14.94
N ARG A 180 -17.78 17.34 -15.83
CA ARG A 180 -16.78 16.28 -15.67
C ARG A 180 -15.93 16.46 -14.41
N LEU A 181 -15.49 17.68 -14.12
CA LEU A 181 -14.71 17.99 -12.92
C LEU A 181 -15.53 17.82 -11.64
N SER A 182 -16.82 18.20 -11.66
CA SER A 182 -17.75 17.94 -10.56
C SER A 182 -17.88 16.44 -10.29
N GLY A 183 -18.12 15.64 -11.33
CA GLY A 183 -18.23 14.18 -11.19
C GLY A 183 -16.93 13.52 -10.71
N LEU A 184 -15.77 14.04 -11.11
CA LEU A 184 -14.47 13.60 -10.58
C LEU A 184 -14.35 13.87 -9.09
N SER A 185 -14.69 15.08 -8.64
CA SER A 185 -14.67 15.48 -7.23
C SER A 185 -15.59 14.62 -6.38
N ASP A 186 -16.83 14.39 -6.84
CA ASP A 186 -17.80 13.56 -6.11
C ASP A 186 -17.31 12.12 -5.96
N ASN A 187 -16.74 11.53 -7.02
CA ASN A 187 -16.17 10.19 -6.95
C ASN A 187 -14.98 10.12 -5.98
N LEU A 188 -14.12 11.14 -5.94
CA LEU A 188 -13.01 11.22 -4.99
C LEU A 188 -13.47 11.31 -3.54
N LEU A 189 -14.43 12.22 -3.25
CA LEU A 189 -14.98 12.39 -1.91
C LEU A 189 -15.66 11.11 -1.41
N LYS A 190 -16.45 10.46 -2.27
CA LYS A 190 -17.11 9.20 -1.92
C LYS A 190 -16.12 8.07 -1.69
N LEU A 191 -15.12 7.92 -2.57
CA LEU A 191 -14.08 6.90 -2.39
C LEU A 191 -13.30 7.12 -1.08
N SER A 192 -12.93 8.37 -0.77
CA SER A 192 -12.26 8.73 0.48
C SER A 192 -13.13 8.44 1.70
N ALA A 193 -14.42 8.74 1.63
CA ALA A 193 -15.38 8.45 2.69
C ALA A 193 -15.55 6.95 2.95
N LEU A 194 -15.61 6.14 1.89
CA LEU A 194 -15.68 4.67 1.97
C LEU A 194 -14.39 4.05 2.52
N GLU A 195 -13.22 4.67 2.26
CA GLU A 195 -11.93 4.21 2.78
C GLU A 195 -11.72 4.54 4.24
N ALA A 196 -12.17 5.71 4.69
CA ALA A 196 -12.06 6.12 6.09
C ALA A 196 -13.00 5.33 7.02
N GLY A 197 -13.98 4.60 6.47
CA GLY A 197 -15.02 3.93 7.25
C GLY A 197 -15.95 4.90 7.98
N SER A 198 -15.90 6.19 7.64
CA SER A 198 -16.49 7.30 8.41
C SER A 198 -17.98 7.54 8.15
N PHE A 199 -18.69 6.63 7.49
CA PHE A 199 -20.13 6.75 7.22
C PHE A 199 -20.91 5.66 7.95
N PRO A 200 -21.96 6.01 8.72
CA PRO A 200 -22.93 5.02 9.17
C PRO A 200 -23.72 4.55 7.95
N PHE A 201 -23.39 3.36 7.46
CA PHE A 201 -24.12 2.72 6.36
C PHE A 201 -25.40 2.10 6.89
N GLU A 202 -26.51 2.85 6.84
CA GLU A 202 -27.83 2.26 7.09
C GLU A 202 -28.26 1.43 5.88
N THR A 203 -28.08 0.11 5.96
CA THR A 203 -28.69 -0.80 4.98
C THR A 203 -30.18 -0.94 5.23
N LYS A 204 -30.98 -0.85 4.18
CA LYS A 204 -32.44 -1.00 4.24
C LYS A 204 -32.91 -2.02 3.20
N PRO A 205 -33.99 -2.77 3.47
CA PRO A 205 -34.60 -3.64 2.48
C PRO A 205 -35.26 -2.80 1.38
N TYR A 206 -34.98 -3.08 0.11
CA TYR A 206 -35.63 -2.44 -1.03
C TYR A 206 -35.73 -3.38 -2.25
N ARG A 207 -36.55 -2.99 -3.24
CA ARG A 207 -36.75 -3.69 -4.51
C ARG A 207 -35.62 -3.38 -5.49
N LEU A 208 -34.69 -4.30 -5.68
CA LEU A 208 -33.55 -4.11 -6.57
C LEU A 208 -33.96 -4.00 -8.04
N ASP A 209 -34.98 -4.75 -8.45
CA ASP A 209 -35.55 -4.68 -9.80
C ASP A 209 -36.10 -3.29 -10.14
N ARG A 210 -36.71 -2.59 -9.17
CA ARG A 210 -37.18 -1.21 -9.35
C ARG A 210 -36.02 -0.25 -9.51
N GLN A 211 -35.01 -0.35 -8.66
CA GLN A 211 -33.81 0.48 -8.75
C GLN A 211 -33.12 0.29 -10.12
N LEU A 212 -32.91 -0.95 -10.57
CA LEU A 212 -32.28 -1.22 -11.87
C LEU A 212 -33.10 -0.62 -13.02
N ARG A 213 -34.43 -0.77 -12.99
CA ARG A 213 -35.33 -0.17 -13.99
C ARG A 213 -35.22 1.36 -14.03
N GLU A 214 -35.21 2.01 -12.87
CA GLU A 214 -35.03 3.46 -12.75
C GLU A 214 -33.68 3.90 -13.34
N MET A 215 -32.60 3.17 -13.06
CA MET A 215 -31.27 3.52 -13.58
C MET A 215 -31.16 3.30 -15.10
N ILE A 216 -31.79 2.26 -15.65
CA ILE A 216 -31.84 2.01 -17.10
C ILE A 216 -32.61 3.12 -17.81
N LEU A 217 -33.77 3.52 -17.28
CA LEU A 217 -34.58 4.62 -17.82
C LEU A 217 -33.88 5.97 -17.70
N ALA A 218 -33.18 6.24 -16.59
CA ALA A 218 -32.41 7.47 -16.43
C ALA A 218 -31.27 7.60 -17.47
N ALA A 219 -30.76 6.49 -17.98
CA ALA A 219 -29.74 6.47 -19.02
C ALA A 219 -30.31 6.54 -20.45
N GLU A 220 -31.64 6.55 -20.61
CA GLU A 220 -32.35 6.53 -21.90
C GLU A 220 -31.84 7.51 -22.95
N PRO A 221 -31.63 8.81 -22.63
CA PRO A 221 -31.13 9.75 -23.62
C PRO A 221 -29.78 9.35 -24.22
N GLN A 222 -28.89 8.74 -23.42
CA GLN A 222 -27.52 8.42 -23.83
C GLN A 222 -27.46 7.18 -24.74
N TRP A 223 -28.28 6.16 -24.47
CA TRP A 223 -28.28 4.96 -25.29
C TRP A 223 -29.16 5.11 -26.53
N LEU A 224 -30.21 5.95 -26.51
CA LEU A 224 -30.96 6.33 -27.70
C LEU A 224 -30.13 7.17 -28.68
N GLU A 225 -29.32 8.12 -28.18
CA GLU A 225 -28.42 8.93 -29.03
C GLU A 225 -27.47 8.05 -29.84
N LYS A 226 -27.08 6.89 -29.29
CA LYS A 226 -26.24 5.88 -29.95
C LYS A 226 -27.01 4.77 -30.64
N ASP A 227 -28.34 4.83 -30.70
CA ASP A 227 -29.17 3.76 -31.29
C ASP A 227 -28.84 2.37 -30.68
N ILE A 228 -28.57 2.31 -29.37
CA ILE A 228 -28.26 1.07 -28.66
C ILE A 228 -29.56 0.42 -28.20
N GLU A 229 -29.71 -0.87 -28.48
CA GLU A 229 -30.82 -1.68 -27.97
C GLU A 229 -30.53 -2.12 -26.54
N VAL A 230 -31.45 -1.83 -25.61
CA VAL A 230 -31.34 -2.23 -24.22
C VAL A 230 -32.43 -3.24 -23.86
N GLU A 231 -32.00 -4.46 -23.53
CA GLU A 231 -32.87 -5.53 -23.06
C GLU A 231 -32.67 -5.75 -21.56
N ALA A 232 -33.78 -5.88 -20.82
CA ALA A 232 -33.75 -6.04 -19.37
C ALA A 232 -34.66 -7.19 -18.90
N ASP A 233 -34.07 -8.20 -18.27
CA ASP A 233 -34.74 -9.32 -17.61
C ASP A 233 -34.60 -9.15 -16.09
N LEU A 234 -35.59 -8.46 -15.50
CA LEU A 234 -35.55 -8.03 -14.10
C LEU A 234 -36.62 -8.75 -13.27
N GLY A 235 -36.27 -9.91 -12.71
CA GLY A 235 -37.13 -10.64 -11.78
C GLY A 235 -37.33 -9.87 -10.47
N GLU A 236 -38.54 -9.93 -9.90
CA GLU A 236 -38.85 -9.26 -8.62
C GLU A 236 -37.92 -9.75 -7.51
N THR A 237 -37.10 -8.85 -6.95
CA THR A 237 -36.06 -9.25 -6.01
C THR A 237 -35.85 -8.19 -4.93
N MET A 238 -35.90 -8.63 -3.67
CA MET A 238 -35.59 -7.80 -2.50
C MET A 238 -34.13 -7.98 -2.07
N VAL A 239 -33.47 -6.88 -1.72
CA VAL A 239 -32.10 -6.89 -1.15
C VAL A 239 -32.02 -5.97 0.06
N VAL A 240 -31.06 -6.24 0.95
CA VAL A 240 -30.73 -5.38 2.09
C VAL A 240 -29.37 -4.73 1.81
N ALA A 241 -29.39 -3.47 1.39
CA ALA A 241 -28.18 -2.72 1.01
C ALA A 241 -28.38 -1.21 1.22
N VAL A 242 -27.30 -0.44 1.05
CA VAL A 242 -27.38 1.03 0.98
C VAL A 242 -27.79 1.42 -0.43
N GLN A 243 -29.08 1.72 -0.61
CA GLN A 243 -29.67 1.97 -1.93
C GLN A 243 -28.89 3.01 -2.75
N ASP A 244 -28.54 4.16 -2.18
CA ASP A 244 -27.82 5.23 -2.89
C ASP A 244 -26.45 4.81 -3.42
N LEU A 245 -25.72 3.99 -2.66
CA LEU A 245 -24.43 3.45 -3.11
C LEU A 245 -24.63 2.43 -4.23
N MET A 246 -25.66 1.59 -4.12
CA MET A 246 -25.97 0.63 -5.18
C MET A 246 -26.43 1.32 -6.47
N SER A 247 -27.18 2.43 -6.39
CA SER A 247 -27.51 3.25 -7.56
C SER A 247 -26.22 3.67 -8.28
N GLN A 248 -25.20 4.07 -7.53
CA GLN A 248 -23.92 4.46 -8.10
C GLN A 248 -23.16 3.30 -8.75
N VAL A 249 -23.30 2.06 -8.24
CA VAL A 249 -22.77 0.88 -8.92
C VAL A 249 -23.41 0.73 -10.29
N TRP A 250 -24.73 0.76 -10.35
CA TRP A 250 -25.48 0.56 -11.59
C TRP A 250 -25.25 1.67 -12.60
N THR A 251 -25.26 2.94 -12.17
CA THR A 251 -24.94 4.08 -13.04
C THR A 251 -23.55 3.96 -13.65
N ASN A 252 -22.53 3.58 -12.86
CA ASN A 252 -21.17 3.44 -13.37
C ASN A 252 -21.05 2.30 -14.39
N LEU A 253 -21.68 1.14 -14.13
CA LEU A 253 -21.65 0.01 -15.04
C LEU A 253 -22.43 0.31 -16.33
N LEU A 254 -23.64 0.87 -16.24
CA LEU A 254 -24.45 1.27 -17.39
C LEU A 254 -23.74 2.32 -18.25
N HIS A 255 -23.22 3.39 -17.64
CA HIS A 255 -22.49 4.42 -18.38
C HIS A 255 -21.24 3.85 -19.07
N ASN A 256 -20.51 2.93 -18.43
CA ASN A 256 -19.38 2.26 -19.08
C ASN A 256 -19.84 1.45 -20.29
N SER A 257 -20.89 0.64 -20.15
CA SER A 257 -21.42 -0.15 -21.24
C SER A 257 -21.93 0.72 -22.40
N ILE A 258 -22.68 1.79 -22.14
CA ILE A 258 -23.13 2.74 -23.17
C ILE A 258 -21.94 3.42 -23.84
N LYS A 259 -20.97 3.86 -23.06
CA LYS A 259 -19.77 4.55 -23.58
C LYS A 259 -18.98 3.67 -24.54
N PHE A 260 -18.75 2.41 -24.20
CA PHE A 260 -17.88 1.50 -24.97
C PHE A 260 -18.63 0.64 -26.00
N THR A 261 -19.96 0.68 -25.99
CA THR A 261 -20.79 0.11 -27.06
C THR A 261 -20.80 1.05 -28.27
N PRO A 262 -20.51 0.52 -29.49
CA PRO A 262 -20.62 1.30 -30.71
C PRO A 262 -22.09 1.62 -31.04
N GLN A 263 -22.30 2.52 -32.00
CA GLN A 263 -23.63 2.85 -32.48
C GLN A 263 -24.34 1.61 -33.07
N GLY A 264 -25.62 1.41 -32.75
CA GLY A 264 -26.37 0.22 -33.17
C GLY A 264 -26.07 -1.05 -32.36
N GLY A 265 -25.32 -0.95 -31.25
CA GLY A 265 -24.97 -2.09 -30.41
C GLY A 265 -26.07 -2.50 -29.42
N GLN A 266 -25.75 -3.42 -28.51
CA GLN A 266 -26.71 -4.01 -27.58
C GLN A 266 -26.17 -4.02 -26.14
N ILE A 267 -27.07 -3.79 -25.18
CA ILE A 267 -26.82 -3.96 -23.75
C ILE A 267 -27.91 -4.84 -23.16
N TYR A 268 -27.51 -5.86 -22.42
CA TYR A 268 -28.39 -6.80 -21.74
C TYR A 268 -28.19 -6.71 -20.22
N VAL A 269 -29.28 -6.52 -19.48
CA VAL A 269 -29.28 -6.50 -18.00
C VAL A 269 -30.15 -7.64 -17.49
N ARG A 270 -29.58 -8.52 -16.67
CA ARG A 270 -30.31 -9.63 -16.04
C ARG A 270 -30.16 -9.61 -14.53
N LEU A 271 -31.27 -9.70 -13.83
CA LEU A 271 -31.33 -9.86 -12.38
C LEU A 271 -31.95 -11.21 -12.05
N ARG A 272 -31.21 -12.05 -11.32
CA ARG A 272 -31.68 -13.36 -10.87
C ARG A 272 -31.35 -13.64 -9.41
N PRO A 273 -32.26 -14.30 -8.66
CA PRO A 273 -31.91 -14.87 -7.37
C PRO A 273 -30.93 -16.04 -7.56
N VAL A 274 -30.02 -16.22 -6.61
CA VAL A 274 -29.07 -17.33 -6.53
C VAL A 274 -29.09 -17.91 -5.11
N GLU A 275 -28.56 -19.12 -4.91
CA GLU A 275 -28.63 -19.81 -3.61
C GLU A 275 -28.18 -18.98 -2.40
N GLN A 276 -27.21 -18.07 -2.59
CA GLN A 276 -26.64 -17.25 -1.52
C GLN A 276 -26.85 -15.75 -1.75
N GLY A 277 -27.95 -15.34 -2.39
CA GLY A 277 -28.29 -13.93 -2.60
C GLY A 277 -28.82 -13.61 -3.98
N VAL A 278 -28.29 -12.55 -4.57
CA VAL A 278 -28.75 -12.05 -5.87
C VAL A 278 -27.57 -11.83 -6.79
N GLU A 279 -27.82 -12.03 -8.08
CA GLU A 279 -26.84 -11.78 -9.13
C GLU A 279 -27.43 -10.82 -10.17
N VAL A 280 -26.67 -9.76 -10.46
CA VAL A 280 -26.93 -8.82 -11.54
C VAL A 280 -25.84 -8.97 -12.59
N GLU A 281 -26.24 -9.39 -13.78
CA GLU A 281 -25.38 -9.47 -14.96
C GLU A 281 -25.68 -8.27 -15.86
N LEU A 282 -24.64 -7.54 -16.26
CA LEU A 282 -24.72 -6.45 -17.22
C LEU A 282 -23.72 -6.74 -18.33
N ARG A 283 -24.24 -7.02 -19.53
CA ARG A 283 -23.47 -7.41 -20.71
C ARG A 283 -23.65 -6.39 -21.81
N ASP A 284 -22.56 -6.00 -22.45
CA ASP A 284 -22.56 -5.14 -23.62
C ASP A 284 -21.91 -5.81 -24.84
N SER A 285 -22.22 -5.30 -26.03
CA SER A 285 -21.60 -5.68 -27.30
C SER A 285 -20.47 -4.71 -27.71
N GLY A 286 -19.76 -4.14 -26.73
CA GLY A 286 -18.75 -3.13 -26.95
C GLY A 286 -17.41 -3.64 -27.49
N ILE A 287 -16.40 -2.76 -27.46
CA ILE A 287 -15.05 -3.05 -27.97
C ILE A 287 -14.30 -4.17 -27.22
N GLY A 288 -14.79 -4.55 -26.04
CA GLY A 288 -14.15 -5.50 -25.15
C GLY A 288 -12.83 -5.01 -24.54
N ILE A 289 -12.29 -5.82 -23.64
CA ILE A 289 -11.09 -5.56 -22.84
C ILE A 289 -10.13 -6.75 -23.04
N ALA A 290 -8.84 -6.47 -23.19
CA ALA A 290 -7.84 -7.53 -23.32
C ALA A 290 -7.68 -8.30 -21.99
N GLU A 291 -7.38 -9.60 -22.07
CA GLU A 291 -7.32 -10.48 -20.90
C GLU A 291 -6.26 -10.01 -19.89
N GLU A 292 -5.15 -9.47 -20.38
CA GLU A 292 -4.05 -8.94 -19.56
C GLU A 292 -4.43 -7.68 -18.79
N GLU A 293 -5.45 -6.95 -19.25
CA GLU A 293 -5.94 -5.71 -18.63
C GLU A 293 -7.02 -5.98 -17.57
N LEU A 294 -7.73 -7.12 -17.64
CA LEU A 294 -8.82 -7.47 -16.72
C LEU A 294 -8.47 -7.39 -15.22
N PRO A 295 -7.28 -7.85 -14.76
CA PRO A 295 -6.93 -7.74 -13.34
C PRO A 295 -6.83 -6.29 -12.86
N ARG A 296 -6.58 -5.35 -13.79
CA ARG A 296 -6.22 -3.96 -13.49
C ARG A 296 -7.38 -2.98 -13.66
N ILE A 297 -8.50 -3.38 -14.27
CA ILE A 297 -9.64 -2.47 -14.53
C ILE A 297 -10.28 -1.89 -13.26
N PHE A 298 -10.07 -2.54 -12.13
CA PHE A 298 -10.53 -2.08 -10.83
C PHE A 298 -9.49 -1.25 -10.05
N GLU A 299 -8.28 -1.09 -10.60
CA GLU A 299 -7.27 -0.17 -10.05
C GLU A 299 -7.72 1.29 -10.27
N ARG A 300 -7.35 2.18 -9.33
CA ARG A 300 -7.71 3.60 -9.42
C ARG A 300 -6.98 4.24 -10.59
N PHE A 301 -7.68 5.08 -11.35
CA PHE A 301 -7.16 5.81 -12.51
C PHE A 301 -6.66 4.92 -13.66
N TYR A 302 -6.88 3.60 -13.57
CA TYR A 302 -6.52 2.73 -14.67
C TYR A 302 -7.48 2.92 -15.84
N LYS A 303 -6.90 3.04 -17.04
CA LYS A 303 -7.63 3.10 -18.31
C LYS A 303 -6.91 2.19 -19.29
N ALA A 304 -7.67 1.25 -19.85
CA ALA A 304 -7.22 0.38 -20.93
C ALA A 304 -6.79 1.20 -22.15
N ASP A 305 -5.82 0.72 -22.92
CA ASP A 305 -5.21 1.54 -24.00
C ASP A 305 -6.22 2.01 -25.05
N LYS A 306 -7.19 1.15 -25.43
CA LYS A 306 -8.28 1.53 -26.35
C LYS A 306 -9.26 2.56 -25.75
N ALA A 307 -9.33 2.66 -24.43
CA ALA A 307 -10.16 3.65 -23.75
C ALA A 307 -9.47 5.03 -23.61
N ARG A 308 -8.15 5.12 -23.84
CA ARG A 308 -7.38 6.37 -23.80
C ARG A 308 -7.58 7.24 -25.05
N SER A 309 -7.81 6.61 -26.20
CA SER A 309 -7.99 7.28 -27.50
C SER A 309 -9.44 7.70 -27.78
N ALA A 310 -10.42 7.15 -27.06
CA ALA A 310 -11.80 7.57 -27.16
C ALA A 310 -11.98 8.96 -26.52
N SER A 311 -12.47 9.92 -27.31
CA SER A 311 -12.63 11.36 -26.98
C SER A 311 -13.55 11.69 -25.79
N GLY A 312 -14.11 10.69 -25.09
CA GLY A 312 -14.96 10.83 -23.90
C GLY A 312 -14.38 10.18 -22.62
N GLY A 313 -13.05 10.20 -22.46
CA GLY A 313 -12.33 9.45 -21.42
C GLY A 313 -12.69 9.78 -19.96
N GLY A 314 -13.64 9.06 -19.36
CA GLY A 314 -13.91 9.07 -17.91
C GLY A 314 -12.68 8.88 -17.01
N SER A 315 -12.78 9.23 -15.73
CA SER A 315 -11.65 9.40 -14.79
C SER A 315 -10.86 8.14 -14.43
N GLY A 316 -11.34 6.94 -14.75
CA GLY A 316 -10.76 5.68 -14.26
C GLY A 316 -11.05 5.41 -12.77
N LEU A 317 -11.93 6.19 -12.14
CA LEU A 317 -12.36 5.96 -10.74
C LEU A 317 -13.66 5.14 -10.64
N GLY A 318 -14.47 5.09 -11.71
CA GLY A 318 -15.79 4.47 -11.67
C GLY A 318 -15.76 3.00 -11.22
N LEU A 319 -14.92 2.17 -11.85
CA LEU A 319 -14.86 0.73 -11.52
C LEU A 319 -14.19 0.46 -10.16
N SER A 320 -13.22 1.27 -9.74
CA SER A 320 -12.63 1.14 -8.39
C SER A 320 -13.66 1.50 -7.30
N LEU A 321 -14.50 2.52 -7.54
CA LEU A 321 -15.63 2.85 -6.67
C LEU A 321 -16.68 1.74 -6.64
N VAL A 322 -17.04 1.18 -7.81
CA VAL A 322 -17.95 0.03 -7.91
C VAL A 322 -17.43 -1.13 -7.05
N LYS A 323 -16.16 -1.52 -7.22
CA LYS A 323 -15.55 -2.60 -6.44
C LYS A 323 -15.63 -2.31 -4.95
N LYS A 324 -15.28 -1.10 -4.52
CA LYS A 324 -15.31 -0.72 -3.10
C LYS A 324 -16.73 -0.76 -2.51
N ILE A 325 -17.74 -0.29 -3.26
CA ILE A 325 -19.14 -0.35 -2.82
C ILE A 325 -19.62 -1.80 -2.72
N VAL A 326 -19.30 -2.64 -3.71
CA VAL A 326 -19.70 -4.06 -3.70
C VAL A 326 -19.04 -4.80 -2.54
N GLU A 327 -17.74 -4.59 -2.30
CA GLU A 327 -17.00 -5.15 -1.17
C GLU A 327 -17.56 -4.70 0.19
N LEU A 328 -18.00 -3.44 0.29
CA LEU A 328 -18.66 -2.91 1.50
C LEU A 328 -19.98 -3.63 1.82
N HIS A 329 -20.64 -4.18 0.80
CA HIS A 329 -21.83 -5.00 0.94
C HIS A 329 -21.52 -6.50 1.04
N GLU A 330 -20.25 -6.88 1.25
CA GLU A 330 -19.78 -8.28 1.27
C GLU A 330 -20.08 -9.03 -0.04
N GLY A 331 -20.27 -8.29 -1.12
CA GLY A 331 -20.53 -8.81 -2.45
C GLY A 331 -19.25 -9.10 -3.23
N THR A 332 -19.43 -9.61 -4.43
CA THR A 332 -18.33 -9.82 -5.39
C THR A 332 -18.70 -9.26 -6.74
N ILE A 333 -17.75 -8.63 -7.42
CA ILE A 333 -17.87 -8.27 -8.84
C ILE A 333 -16.88 -9.10 -9.65
N LYS A 334 -17.37 -9.68 -10.76
CA LYS A 334 -16.57 -10.40 -11.75
C LYS A 334 -16.73 -9.73 -13.10
N VAL A 335 -15.72 -9.87 -13.94
CA VAL A 335 -15.71 -9.38 -15.31
C VAL A 335 -15.32 -10.52 -16.24
N THR A 336 -15.96 -10.60 -17.39
CA THR A 336 -15.54 -11.44 -18.52
C THR A 336 -15.62 -10.59 -19.77
N SER A 337 -14.54 -10.51 -20.52
CA SER A 337 -14.47 -9.67 -21.71
C SER A 337 -13.48 -10.26 -22.69
N ARG A 338 -13.73 -10.03 -23.98
CA ARG A 338 -12.80 -10.34 -25.06
C ARG A 338 -12.82 -9.22 -26.09
N PRO A 339 -11.68 -8.81 -26.66
CA PRO A 339 -11.65 -7.77 -27.67
C PRO A 339 -12.60 -8.07 -28.84
N GLY A 340 -13.54 -7.16 -29.09
CA GLY A 340 -14.54 -7.27 -30.16
C GLY A 340 -15.78 -8.13 -29.84
N GLU A 341 -15.83 -8.79 -28.68
CA GLU A 341 -17.00 -9.59 -28.24
C GLU A 341 -17.81 -8.93 -27.12
N GLY A 342 -17.42 -7.73 -26.70
CA GLY A 342 -18.04 -6.98 -25.61
C GLY A 342 -17.56 -7.39 -24.22
N THR A 343 -18.28 -6.92 -23.20
CA THR A 343 -17.94 -7.11 -21.79
C THR A 343 -19.15 -7.52 -20.97
N ALA A 344 -18.97 -8.43 -20.01
CA ALA A 344 -19.97 -8.83 -19.04
C ALA A 344 -19.45 -8.57 -17.63
N PHE A 345 -20.15 -7.71 -16.88
CA PHE A 345 -19.96 -7.51 -15.45
C PHE A 345 -21.01 -8.31 -14.68
N VAL A 346 -20.58 -9.06 -13.68
CA VAL A 346 -21.45 -9.86 -12.81
C VAL A 346 -21.26 -9.41 -11.37
N VAL A 347 -22.26 -8.76 -10.81
CA VAL A 347 -22.29 -8.33 -9.40
C VAL A 347 -23.15 -9.31 -8.60
N ARG A 348 -22.57 -9.88 -7.55
CA ARG A 348 -23.28 -10.72 -6.58
C ARG A 348 -23.35 -10.02 -5.24
N LEU A 349 -24.53 -9.97 -4.66
CA LEU A 349 -24.75 -9.48 -3.30
C LEU A 349 -25.26 -10.62 -2.43
N PRO A 350 -24.70 -10.83 -1.23
CA PRO A 350 -25.15 -11.88 -0.34
C PRO A 350 -26.56 -11.60 0.18
N GLN A 351 -27.33 -12.65 0.43
CA GLN A 351 -28.58 -12.50 1.17
C GLN A 351 -28.22 -12.20 2.64
N ARG A 352 -28.34 -10.94 3.06
CA ARG A 352 -28.32 -10.63 4.49
C ARG A 352 -29.63 -11.14 5.09
N LEU A 353 -29.56 -12.29 5.73
CA LEU A 353 -30.57 -12.75 6.67
C LEU A 353 -30.63 -11.70 7.79
N GLN A 354 -31.82 -11.14 8.02
CA GLN A 354 -32.06 -10.28 9.19
C GLN A 354 -31.93 -11.08 10.48
#